data_AF-A0A523V6C7-F1
#
_entry.id   AF-A0A523V6C7-F1
#
_cell.length_a   1.000
_cell.length_b   1.000
_cell.length_c   1.000
_cell.angle_alpha   90.00
_cell.angle_beta   90.00
_cell.angle_gamma   90.00
#
_symmetry.space_group_name_H-M   'P 1'
#
loop_
_entity.id
_entity.type
_entity.pdbx_description
1 polymer ?
#
loop_
_entity_poly.entity_id
_entity_poly.type
_entity_poly.pdbx_seq_one_letter_code
_entity_poly.pdbx_strand_id
1 'polypeptide(L)'
;MNRRRSNIEIIADMLKVGENGAGKTEIMYSANMSYAQIQKYLGFLLSHGFIHKVQVGNPVVTYQVTEKGGELLRNIDGIMEILEFRNGNGA
;
A
#
# COMPACT_ATOMS: atom_id res chain seq x y z
N MET A 1 20.88 -3.59 -7.08
CA MET A 1 21.01 -4.15 -5.71
C MET A 1 19.63 -4.54 -5.19
N ASN A 2 19.43 -5.77 -4.69
CA ASN A 2 18.14 -6.21 -4.19
C ASN A 2 17.96 -5.75 -2.73
N ARG A 3 17.54 -4.49 -2.54
CA ARG A 3 17.29 -3.92 -1.21
C ARG A 3 15.98 -4.48 -0.65
N ARG A 4 15.99 -4.92 0.60
CA ARG A 4 14.77 -5.29 1.31
C ARG A 4 13.92 -4.04 1.51
N ARG A 5 12.69 -4.05 0.95
CA ARG A 5 11.71 -2.99 1.18
C ARG A 5 11.40 -2.85 2.66
N SER A 6 11.40 -1.61 3.12
CA SER A 6 10.99 -1.19 4.45
C SER A 6 9.47 -1.24 4.59
N ASN A 7 8.97 -1.20 5.83
CA ASN A 7 7.54 -1.20 6.09
C ASN A 7 6.84 0.04 5.49
N ILE A 8 7.52 1.19 5.48
CA ILE A 8 6.95 2.45 4.95
C ILE A 8 6.80 2.39 3.42
N GLU A 9 7.75 1.78 2.71
CA GLU A 9 7.65 1.53 1.27
C GLU A 9 6.50 0.57 0.97
N ILE A 10 6.35 -0.52 1.73
CA ILE A 10 5.24 -1.46 1.55
C ILE A 10 3.89 -0.80 1.80
N ILE A 11 3.78 0.04 2.83
CA ILE A 11 2.55 0.79 3.11
C ILE A 11 2.24 1.76 1.97
N ALA A 12 3.22 2.53 1.49
CA ALA A 12 3.03 3.44 0.36
C ALA A 12 2.61 2.70 -0.92
N ASP A 13 3.26 1.58 -1.26
CA ASP A 13 2.90 0.75 -2.42
C ASP A 13 1.45 0.28 -2.33
N MET A 14 1.03 -0.23 -1.17
CA MET A 14 -0.33 -0.71 -0.97
C MET A 14 -1.38 0.41 -1.05
N LEU A 15 -1.08 1.58 -0.50
CA LEU A 15 -1.97 2.73 -0.58
C LEU A 15 -2.08 3.20 -2.05
N LYS A 16 -0.97 3.31 -2.79
CA LYS A 16 -0.99 3.65 -4.22
C LYS A 16 -1.85 2.69 -5.05
N VAL A 17 -1.68 1.38 -4.84
CA VAL A 17 -2.49 0.36 -5.55
C VAL A 17 -3.98 0.46 -5.15
N GLY A 18 -4.27 0.81 -3.89
CA GLY A 18 -5.63 0.92 -3.39
C GLY A 18 -6.37 2.22 -3.70
N GLU A 19 -5.76 3.22 -4.34
CA GLU A 19 -6.40 4.53 -4.58
C GLU A 19 -7.73 4.42 -5.33
N ASN A 20 -7.79 3.54 -6.34
CA ASN A 20 -9.00 3.27 -7.13
C ASN A 20 -9.72 1.98 -6.71
N GLY A 21 -9.34 1.40 -5.58
CA GLY A 21 -9.80 0.08 -5.15
C GLY A 21 -9.05 -1.05 -5.87
N ALA A 22 -8.53 -2.01 -5.10
CA ALA A 22 -7.81 -3.16 -5.66
C ALA A 22 -8.16 -4.46 -4.95
N GLY A 23 -8.13 -5.57 -5.68
CA GLY A 23 -8.31 -6.90 -5.10
C GLY A 23 -7.14 -7.31 -4.20
N LYS A 24 -7.36 -8.18 -3.21
CA LYS A 24 -6.25 -8.71 -2.37
C LYS A 24 -5.11 -9.30 -3.21
N THR A 25 -5.47 -10.05 -4.25
CA THR A 25 -4.53 -10.71 -5.16
C THR A 25 -3.74 -9.70 -5.99
N GLU A 26 -4.41 -8.68 -6.50
CA GLU A 26 -3.79 -7.57 -7.23
C GLU A 26 -2.77 -6.83 -6.36
N ILE A 27 -3.15 -6.44 -5.14
CA ILE A 27 -2.23 -5.78 -4.19
C ILE A 27 -1.02 -6.70 -3.89
N MET A 28 -1.26 -7.99 -3.68
CA MET A 28 -0.21 -8.96 -3.38
C MET A 28 0.82 -9.09 -4.51
N TYR A 29 0.35 -9.17 -5.77
CA TYR A 29 1.23 -9.28 -6.93
C TYR A 29 1.94 -7.96 -7.25
N SER A 30 1.22 -6.84 -7.25
CA SER A 30 1.80 -5.51 -7.51
C SER A 30 2.89 -5.16 -6.51
N ALA A 31 2.71 -5.55 -5.26
CA ALA A 31 3.68 -5.31 -4.21
C ALA A 31 4.56 -6.53 -3.92
N ASN A 32 4.69 -7.54 -4.80
CA ASN A 32 5.58 -8.72 -4.62
C ASN A 32 5.63 -9.25 -3.16
N MET A 33 4.47 -9.51 -2.57
CA MET A 33 4.32 -9.93 -1.17
C MET A 33 3.91 -11.39 -1.06
N SER A 34 4.37 -12.08 -0.02
CA SER A 34 3.81 -13.37 0.37
C SER A 34 2.41 -13.20 0.96
N TYR A 35 1.64 -14.30 1.00
CA TYR A 35 0.31 -14.32 1.61
C TYR A 35 0.30 -13.81 3.06
N ALA A 36 1.30 -14.20 3.86
CA ALA A 36 1.43 -13.77 5.24
C ALA A 36 1.72 -12.26 5.36
N GLN A 37 2.56 -11.72 4.46
CA GLN A 37 2.88 -10.28 4.45
C GLN A 37 1.63 -9.46 4.11
N ILE A 38 0.92 -9.79 3.04
CA ILE A 38 -0.27 -9.03 2.63
C ILE A 38 -1.35 -9.06 3.72
N GLN A 39 -1.56 -10.20 4.40
CA GLN A 39 -2.52 -10.27 5.50
C GLN A 39 -2.14 -9.38 6.67
N LYS A 40 -0.86 -9.35 7.06
CA LYS A 40 -0.37 -8.49 8.13
C LYS A 40 -0.63 -7.01 7.81
N TYR A 41 -0.28 -6.57 6.60
CA TYR A 41 -0.43 -5.17 6.23
C TYR A 41 -1.88 -4.76 5.99
N LEU A 42 -2.69 -5.61 5.34
CA LEU A 42 -4.13 -5.35 5.21
C LEU A 42 -4.80 -5.24 6.59
N GLY A 43 -4.45 -6.12 7.53
CA GLY A 43 -4.94 -6.05 8.91
C GLY A 43 -4.60 -4.72 9.57
N PHE A 44 -3.34 -4.28 9.45
CA PHE A 44 -2.89 -2.98 9.96
C PHE A 44 -3.65 -1.80 9.32
N LEU A 45 -3.73 -1.76 7.99
CA LEU A 45 -4.36 -0.65 7.27
C LEU A 45 -5.87 -0.57 7.54
N LEU A 46 -6.55 -1.71 7.64
CA LEU A 46 -7.97 -1.77 7.99
C LEU A 46 -8.21 -1.32 9.43
N SER A 47 -7.43 -1.83 10.39
CA SER A 47 -7.65 -1.54 11.81
C SER A 47 -7.40 -0.06 12.15
N HIS A 48 -6.55 0.62 11.38
CA HIS A 48 -6.26 2.05 11.54
C HIS A 48 -7.12 2.96 10.63
N GLY A 49 -7.99 2.38 9.79
CA GLY A 49 -8.89 3.12 8.91
C GLY A 49 -8.20 3.82 7.74
N PHE A 50 -7.04 3.33 7.29
CA PHE A 50 -6.36 3.85 6.09
C PHE A 50 -6.95 3.28 4.80
N ILE A 51 -7.57 2.10 4.88
CA ILE A 51 -8.33 1.50 3.79
C ILE A 51 -9.66 0.96 4.33
N HIS A 52 -10.63 0.77 3.45
CA HIS A 52 -11.88 0.08 3.72
C HIS A 52 -12.14 -1.01 2.68
N LYS A 53 -13.05 -1.93 3.01
CA LYS A 53 -13.52 -2.94 2.06
C LYS A 53 -14.70 -2.39 1.28
N VAL A 54 -14.71 -2.64 -0.02
CA VAL A 54 -15.83 -2.37 -0.92
C VAL A 54 -16.26 -3.68 -1.56
N GLN A 55 -17.57 -3.93 -1.55
CA GLN A 55 -18.15 -5.12 -2.18
C GLN A 55 -18.59 -4.75 -3.58
N VAL A 56 -17.89 -5.27 -4.59
CA VAL A 56 -18.10 -4.92 -6.01
C VAL A 56 -18.93 -5.98 -6.76
N GLY A 57 -19.51 -6.92 -6.00
CA GLY A 57 -20.29 -8.05 -6.47
C GLY A 57 -20.27 -9.16 -5.41
N ASN A 58 -20.89 -10.30 -5.72
CA ASN A 58 -20.87 -11.46 -4.84
C ASN A 58 -19.94 -12.55 -5.43
N PRO A 59 -18.78 -12.89 -4.83
CA PRO A 59 -18.18 -12.45 -3.56
C PRO A 59 -16.95 -11.51 -3.73
N VAL A 60 -16.95 -10.61 -4.72
CA VAL A 60 -15.76 -9.79 -5.04
C VAL A 60 -15.60 -8.64 -4.03
N VAL A 61 -14.47 -8.64 -3.32
CA VAL A 61 -14.08 -7.58 -2.37
C VAL A 61 -12.83 -6.87 -2.86
N THR A 62 -12.90 -5.54 -2.94
CA THR A 62 -11.75 -4.67 -3.14
C THR A 62 -11.41 -3.91 -1.87
N TYR A 63 -10.18 -3.45 -1.79
CA TYR A 63 -9.67 -2.59 -0.73
C TYR A 63 -9.42 -1.21 -1.33
N GLN A 64 -10.10 -0.21 -0.81
CA GLN A 64 -10.01 1.17 -1.29
C GLN A 64 -9.44 2.07 -0.20
N VAL A 65 -8.55 2.98 -0.61
CA VAL A 65 -7.96 3.97 0.28
C VAL A 65 -9.02 4.96 0.78
N THR A 66 -8.99 5.23 2.08
CA THR A 66 -9.81 6.29 2.70
C THR A 66 -9.12 7.64 2.54
N GLU A 67 -9.82 8.74 2.83
CA GLU A 67 -9.20 10.07 2.91
C GLU A 67 -7.98 10.10 3.85
N LYS A 68 -8.10 9.47 5.03
CA LYS A 68 -7.02 9.30 6.01
C LYS A 68 -5.84 8.51 5.44
N GLY A 69 -6.11 7.46 4.65
CA GLY A 69 -5.07 6.71 3.96
C GLY A 69 -4.36 7.54 2.89
N GLY A 70 -5.10 8.36 2.15
CA GLY A 70 -4.53 9.29 1.17
C GLY A 70 -3.66 10.36 1.81
N GLU A 71 -4.03 10.87 2.99
CA GLU A 71 -3.20 11.78 3.78
C GLU A 71 -1.89 11.12 4.22
N LEU A 72 -1.98 9.89 4.78
CA LEU A 72 -0.80 9.12 5.14
C LEU A 72 0.14 8.92 3.94
N LEU A 73 -0.41 8.58 2.76
CA LEU A 73 0.38 8.40 1.55
C LEU A 73 1.13 9.69 1.16
N ARG A 74 0.45 10.84 1.15
CA ARG A 74 1.08 12.14 0.87
C ARG A 74 2.20 12.46 1.87
N ASN A 75 1.99 12.19 3.15
CA ASN A 75 2.99 12.40 4.18
C ASN A 75 4.22 11.50 3.99
N ILE A 76 4.01 10.22 3.65
CA ILE A 76 5.10 9.31 3.33
C ILE A 76 5.88 9.80 2.11
N ASP A 77 5.19 10.16 1.03
CA ASP A 77 5.84 10.63 -0.19
C ASP A 77 6.66 11.91 0.06
N GLY A 78 6.16 12.86 0.85
CA GLY A 78 6.90 14.06 1.24
C GLY A 78 8.15 13.76 2.08
N ILE A 79 8.06 12.83 3.04
CA ILE A 79 9.23 12.39 3.82
C ILE A 79 10.27 11.74 2.92
N MET A 80 9.84 10.85 2.01
CA MET A 80 10.75 10.15 1.09
C MET A 80 11.44 11.11 0.12
N GLU A 81 10.77 12.19 -0.28
CA GLU A 81 11.34 13.27 -1.09
C GLU A 81 12.38 14.08 -0.32
N ILE A 82 12.07 14.51 0.91
CA ILE A 82 12.99 15.26 1.78
C ILE A 82 14.27 14.46 2.07
N LEU A 83 14.14 13.16 2.25
CA LEU A 83 15.27 12.26 2.51
C LEU A 83 16.02 11.85 1.25
N GLU A 84 15.66 12.38 0.08
CA GLU A 84 16.23 12.06 -1.23
C GLU A 84 16.22 10.55 -1.59
N PHE A 85 15.36 9.76 -0.96
CA PHE A 85 15.29 8.32 -1.21
C PHE A 85 14.74 7.97 -2.60
N ARG A 86 14.23 8.96 -3.34
CA ARG A 86 13.85 8.82 -4.76
C ARG A 86 15.04 8.93 -5.73
N ASN A 87 16.22 9.35 -5.28
CA ASN A 87 17.42 9.52 -6.12
C ASN A 87 18.28 8.24 -6.25
N GLY A 88 17.76 7.07 -5.85
CA GLY A 88 18.45 5.79 -5.90
C GLY A 88 18.36 5.01 -7.22
N ASN A 89 17.85 5.61 -8.31
CA ASN A 89 17.91 5.04 -9.66
C ASN A 89 18.87 5.87 -10.52
N GLY A 90 20.16 5.72 -10.22
CA GLY A 90 21.24 6.40 -10.91
C GLY A 90 22.55 5.62 -10.76
N ALA A 91 22.57 4.38 -11.28
CA ALA A 91 23.73 3.62 -11.78
C ALA A 91 23.27 2.24 -12.25
#